data_AF-A0A257SFS3-F1
#
_entry.id   AF-A0A257SFS3-F1
#
_cell.length_a   1.000
_cell.length_b   1.000
_cell.length_c   1.000
_cell.angle_alpha   90.00
_cell.angle_beta   90.00
_cell.angle_gamma   90.00
#
_symmetry.space_group_name_H-M   'P 1'
#
loop_
_entity.id
_entity.type
_entity.pdbx_description
1 polymer ?
#
loop_
_entity_poly.entity_id
_entity_poly.type
_entity_poly.pdbx_seq_one_letter_code
_entity_poly.pdbx_strand_id
1 'polypeptide(L)'
;MKAFVSQALQGALQQLHAQGSIPGIPATLELDRPKQVEHGHLASNVALLLARAAGRKPRDLAADIVAALPASEWIARTEIAGPGFIN
;
A
#
# COMPACT_ATOMS: atom_id res chain seq x y z
N MET A 1 15.38 -6.31 -0.09
CA MET A 1 13.95 -6.56 -0.35
C MET A 1 13.04 -5.58 0.38
N LYS A 2 12.79 -5.70 1.70
CA LYS A 2 11.81 -4.85 2.43
C LYS A 2 12.01 -3.34 2.21
N ALA A 3 13.26 -2.85 2.27
CA ALA A 3 13.57 -1.44 2.03
C ALA A 3 13.16 -0.94 0.62
N PHE A 4 13.36 -1.76 -0.42
CA PHE A 4 12.96 -1.41 -1.78
C PHE A 4 11.43 -1.38 -1.94
N VAL A 5 10.72 -2.31 -1.31
CA VAL A 5 9.25 -2.33 -1.31
C VAL A 5 8.70 -1.13 -0.53
N SER A 6 9.29 -0.80 0.62
CA SER A 6 8.95 0.42 1.37
C SER A 6 9.15 1.67 0.53
N GLN A 7 10.26 1.78 -0.20
CA GLN A 7 10.54 2.92 -1.07
C GLN A 7 9.53 3.05 -2.22
N ALA A 8 9.19 1.93 -2.86
CA ALA A 8 8.19 1.90 -3.93
C ALA A 8 6.80 2.32 -3.40
N LEU A 9 6.40 1.80 -2.24
CA LEU A 9 5.15 2.17 -1.58
C LEU A 9 5.12 3.66 -1.20
N GLN A 10 6.23 4.18 -0.67
CA GLN A 10 6.35 5.60 -0.34
C GLN A 10 6.21 6.48 -1.59
N GLY A 11 6.82 6.09 -2.72
CA GLY A 11 6.67 6.79 -3.99
C GLY A 11 5.22 6.81 -4.49
N ALA A 12 4.51 5.67 -4.42
CA ALA A 12 3.10 5.57 -4.78
C ALA A 12 2.23 6.50 -3.92
N LEU A 13 2.48 6.56 -2.61
CA LEU A 13 1.76 7.45 -1.70
C LEU A 13 2.06 8.93 -1.97
N GLN A 14 3.31 9.27 -2.30
CA GLN A 14 3.68 10.64 -2.71
C GLN A 14 2.91 11.07 -3.95
N GLN A 15 2.80 10.19 -4.96
CA GLN A 15 2.04 10.46 -6.16
C GLN A 15 0.55 10.69 -5.84
N LEU A 16 -0.08 9.80 -5.07
CA LEU A 16 -1.49 9.93 -4.70
C LEU A 16 -1.77 11.17 -3.84
N HIS A 17 -0.82 11.56 -2.98
CA HIS A 17 -0.94 12.79 -2.20
C HIS A 17 -0.87 14.03 -3.10
N ALA A 18 0.08 14.07 -4.05
CA ALA A 18 0.21 15.16 -5.01
C ALA A 18 -1.05 15.32 -5.90
N GLN A 19 -1.79 14.24 -6.11
CA GLN A 19 -3.06 14.23 -6.86
C GLN A 19 -4.29 14.58 -6.01
N GLY A 20 -4.13 14.76 -4.69
CA GLY A 20 -5.23 15.02 -3.77
C GLY A 20 -6.08 13.79 -3.41
N SER A 21 -5.66 12.59 -3.83
CA SER A 21 -6.38 11.32 -3.57
C SER A 21 -6.26 10.87 -2.11
N ILE A 22 -5.22 11.31 -1.40
CA ILE A 22 -5.03 11.10 0.04
C ILE A 22 -4.61 12.40 0.73
N PRO A 23 -5.01 12.62 1.99
CA PRO A 23 -4.77 13.89 2.70
C PRO A 23 -3.32 14.05 3.16
N GLY A 24 -2.53 12.97 3.18
CA GLY A 24 -1.14 12.98 3.62
C GLY A 24 -0.54 11.59 3.65
N ILE A 25 0.75 11.52 3.95
CA ILE A 25 1.51 10.27 4.04
C ILE A 25 1.76 9.96 5.53
N PRO A 26 1.55 8.71 5.99
CA PRO A 26 1.88 8.33 7.35
C PRO A 26 3.37 8.49 7.63
N ALA A 27 3.72 8.89 8.85
CA ALA A 27 5.13 9.01 9.27
C ALA A 27 5.86 7.67 9.24
N THR A 28 5.15 6.56 9.47
CA THR A 28 5.69 5.21 9.45
C THR A 28 4.87 4.34 8.51
N LEU A 29 5.55 3.65 7.59
CA LEU A 29 4.96 2.63 6.74
C LEU A 29 5.26 1.25 7.31
N GLU A 30 4.22 0.58 7.80
CA GLU A 30 4.35 -0.79 8.28
C GLU A 30 4.26 -1.79 7.11
N LEU A 31 5.28 -2.63 7.03
CA LEU A 31 5.38 -3.78 6.14
C LEU A 31 5.73 -5.00 6.99
N ASP A 32 4.73 -5.82 7.29
CA ASP A 32 4.86 -7.00 8.14
C ASP A 32 4.86 -8.28 7.32
N ARG A 33 5.30 -9.39 7.92
CA ARG A 33 5.05 -10.69 7.32
C ARG A 33 3.57 -11.03 7.46
N PRO A 34 2.88 -11.42 6.38
CA PRO A 34 1.49 -11.83 6.47
C PRO A 34 1.36 -13.06 7.37
N LYS A 35 0.21 -13.18 8.05
CA LYS A 35 -0.07 -14.31 8.96
C LYS A 35 -0.13 -15.66 8.24
N GLN A 36 -0.50 -15.64 6.96
CA GLN A 36 -0.53 -16.82 6.10
C GLN A 36 0.54 -16.66 5.02
N VAL A 37 1.37 -17.69 4.86
CA VAL A 37 2.47 -17.69 3.86
C VAL A 37 1.95 -17.56 2.43
N GLU A 38 0.72 -18.00 2.17
CA GLU A 38 0.05 -17.89 0.87
C GLU A 38 -0.20 -16.43 0.44
N HIS A 39 -0.24 -15.50 1.39
CA HIS A 39 -0.35 -14.06 1.14
C HIS A 39 1.00 -13.39 0.84
N GLY A 40 2.04 -14.17 0.54
CA GLY A 40 3.32 -13.63 0.10
C GLY A 40 4.26 -13.26 1.25
N HIS A 41 5.16 -12.32 0.97
CA HIS A 41 6.32 -12.05 1.83
C HIS A 41 6.11 -10.85 2.75
N LEU A 42 5.32 -9.88 2.31
CA LEU A 42 5.09 -8.60 2.98
C LEU A 42 3.60 -8.27 2.90
N ALA A 43 3.10 -7.55 3.89
CA ALA A 43 1.74 -7.04 3.92
C ALA A 43 1.74 -5.61 4.49
N SER A 44 0.90 -4.74 3.92
CA SER A 44 0.70 -3.38 4.40
C SER A 44 -0.77 -3.10 4.71
N ASN A 45 -1.01 -2.39 5.81
CA ASN A 45 -2.32 -1.88 6.21
C ASN A 45 -2.52 -0.41 5.80
N VAL A 46 -1.62 0.19 5.02
CA VAL A 46 -1.59 1.65 4.80
C VAL A 46 -2.89 2.19 4.20
N ALA A 47 -3.56 1.42 3.34
CA ALA A 47 -4.85 1.80 2.79
C ALA A 47 -5.94 1.91 3.88
N LEU A 48 -5.93 1.01 4.87
CA LEU A 48 -6.85 1.03 6.02
C LEU A 48 -6.62 2.28 6.88
N LEU A 49 -5.37 2.66 7.10
CA LEU A 49 -5.01 3.83 7.89
C LEU A 49 -5.47 5.13 7.22
N LEU A 50 -5.29 5.24 5.91
CA LEU A 50 -5.58 6.46 5.15
C LEU A 50 -7.05 6.60 4.73
N ALA A 51 -7.78 5.49 4.60
CA ALA A 51 -9.16 5.47 4.10
C ALA A 51 -10.09 6.42 4.84
N ARG A 52 -10.03 6.41 6.19
CA ARG A 52 -10.89 7.25 7.02
C ARG A 52 -10.62 8.74 6.80
N ALA A 53 -9.34 9.12 6.76
CA ALA A 53 -8.94 10.51 6.56
C ALA A 53 -9.20 10.99 5.11
N ALA A 54 -9.11 10.08 4.14
CA ALA A 54 -9.45 10.34 2.75
C ALA A 54 -10.96 10.32 2.46
N GLY A 55 -11.80 9.87 3.41
CA GLY A 55 -13.24 9.70 3.19
C GLY A 55 -13.58 8.62 2.15
N ARG A 56 -12.72 7.61 1.99
CA ARG A 56 -12.84 6.57 0.95
C ARG A 56 -12.95 5.18 1.54
N LYS A 57 -13.44 4.23 0.74
CA LYS A 57 -13.40 2.81 1.13
C LYS A 57 -11.95 2.32 1.09
N PRO A 58 -11.46 1.57 2.10
CA PRO A 58 -10.07 1.18 2.13
C PRO A 58 -9.65 0.28 0.97
N ARG A 59 -10.55 -0.57 0.48
CA ARG A 59 -10.28 -1.44 -0.67
C ARG A 59 -10.09 -0.65 -1.97
N ASP A 60 -10.88 0.41 -2.18
CA ASP A 60 -10.74 1.28 -3.35
C ASP A 60 -9.40 2.04 -3.27
N LEU A 61 -9.05 2.53 -2.07
CA LEU A 61 -7.75 3.17 -1.85
C LEU A 61 -6.58 2.20 -2.03
N ALA A 62 -6.72 0.93 -1.60
CA ALA A 62 -5.71 -0.09 -1.84
C ALA A 62 -5.49 -0.35 -3.33
N ALA A 63 -6.56 -0.34 -4.14
CA ALA A 63 -6.47 -0.49 -5.59
C ALA A 63 -5.68 0.67 -6.22
N ASP A 64 -5.96 1.90 -5.81
CA ASP A 64 -5.24 3.07 -6.31
C ASP A 64 -3.76 3.07 -5.90
N ILE A 65 -3.45 2.65 -4.67
CA ILE A 65 -2.07 2.51 -4.19
C ILE A 65 -1.33 1.47 -5.03
N VAL A 66 -1.93 0.30 -5.26
CA VAL A 66 -1.35 -0.75 -6.09
C VAL A 66 -1.15 -0.27 -7.53
N ALA A 67 -2.12 0.44 -8.11
CA ALA A 67 -2.02 0.99 -9.46
C ALA A 67 -0.94 2.07 -9.58
N ALA A 68 -0.63 2.78 -8.49
CA ALA A 68 0.43 3.79 -8.44
C ALA A 68 1.82 3.21 -8.13
N LEU A 69 1.95 1.91 -7.85
CA LEU A 69 3.26 1.29 -7.64
C LEU A 69 4.05 1.27 -8.97
N PRO A 70 5.33 1.67 -8.95
CA PRO A 70 6.17 1.54 -10.13
C PRO A 70 6.49 0.07 -10.42
N ALA A 71 6.81 -0.23 -11.68
CA ALA A 71 7.39 -1.51 -12.03
C ALA A 71 8.68 -1.75 -11.20
N SER A 72 8.81 -2.93 -10.61
CA SER A 72 9.91 -3.26 -9.71
C SER A 72 10.24 -4.74 -9.79
N GLU A 73 11.52 -5.08 -9.92
CA GLU A 73 12.01 -6.46 -9.82
C GLU A 73 11.79 -7.08 -8.43
N TRP A 74 11.55 -6.23 -7.41
CA TRP A 74 11.32 -6.65 -6.02
C TRP A 74 9.85 -6.95 -5.72
N ILE A 75 8.93 -6.62 -6.64
CA ILE A 75 7.49 -6.82 -6.50
C ILE A 75 7.01 -7.67 -7.67
N ALA A 76 6.98 -8.99 -7.48
CA ALA A 76 6.51 -9.91 -8.52
C ALA A 76 4.99 -9.82 -8.74
N ARG A 77 4.23 -9.58 -7.67
CA ARG A 77 2.79 -9.39 -7.71
C ARG A 77 2.32 -8.65 -6.46
N THR A 78 1.11 -8.11 -6.53
CA THR A 78 0.41 -7.52 -5.39
C THR A 78 -1.02 -8.03 -5.34
N GLU A 79 -1.52 -8.33 -4.15
CA GLU A 79 -2.89 -8.82 -3.94
C GLU A 79 -3.60 -8.00 -2.86
N ILE A 80 -4.84 -7.61 -3.11
CA ILE A 80 -5.65 -6.88 -2.14
C ILE A 80 -6.51 -7.87 -1.37
N ALA A 81 -6.21 -8.03 -0.08
CA ALA A 81 -6.91 -8.96 0.80
C ALA A 81 -7.93 -8.25 1.70
N GLY A 82 -9.08 -8.91 1.87
CA GLY A 82 -10.12 -8.52 2.82
C GLY A 82 -10.56 -7.06 2.68
N PRO A 83 -10.51 -6.27 3.77
CA PRO A 83 -11.02 -4.88 3.76
C PRO A 83 -10.10 -3.88 3.04
N GLY A 84 -8.86 -4.25 2.68
CA GLY A 84 -7.90 -3.34 2.06
C GLY A 84 -6.44 -3.56 2.50
N PHE A 85 -6.06 -4.76 2.90
CA PHE A 85 -4.64 -5.10 3.08
C PHE A 85 -3.99 -5.26 1.69
N ILE A 86 -2.75 -4.81 1.56
CA ILE A 86 -1.95 -4.98 0.34
C ILE A 86 -0.86 -6.00 0.65
N ASN A 87 -0.91 -7.14 -0.01
CA ASN A 87 0.05 -8.24 0.07
C ASN A 87 0.98 -8.24 -1.14
#